data_AF-A0A7H4Q0T2-F1
#
_entry.id   AF-A0A7H4Q0T2-F1
#
_cell.length_a   1.000
_cell.length_b   1.000
_cell.length_c   1.000
_cell.angle_alpha   90.00
_cell.angle_beta   90.00
_cell.angle_gamma   90.00
#
_symmetry.space_group_name_H-M   'P 1'
#
loop_
_entity.id
_entity.type
_entity.pdbx_description
1 polymer ?
#
loop_
_entity_poly.entity_id
_entity_poly.type
_entity_poly.pdbx_seq_one_letter_code
_entity_poly.pdbx_strand_id
1 'polypeptide(L)'
;MQNKTRLAFNAYLEAIAKLNGVPDATVKFAVDPSVQQKIETKMQESSTFLSRINVMPVTEQQGEKLGLGIGGPIASTTDTRVKDRETIDPTDLDSSKYFASQTNFDSHIPYAKLDAWAKFPDFQTRLRDAIVQRMALDRITIGFNGTKRAATSDRAANPLLQDVNIGWLQAYRAQAAKRVMDHGKVAGKVQIGAGGDYANLDALVYDAVNI
;
A
#
# COMPACT_ATOMS: atom_id res chain seq x y z
N MET A 1 21.19 -21.10 -19.51
CA MET A 1 20.26 -21.88 -18.67
C MET A 1 20.48 -23.34 -18.97
N GLN A 2 20.77 -24.14 -17.94
CA GLN A 2 20.94 -25.57 -18.06
C GLN A 2 19.60 -26.28 -18.30
N ASN A 3 19.63 -27.51 -18.85
CA ASN A 3 18.41 -28.27 -19.15
C ASN A 3 17.56 -28.54 -17.89
N LYS A 4 18.19 -28.83 -16.74
CA LYS A 4 17.48 -29.02 -15.46
C LYS A 4 16.75 -27.75 -15.01
N THR A 5 17.41 -26.60 -15.11
CA THR A 5 16.81 -25.29 -14.81
C THR A 5 15.67 -24.96 -15.77
N ARG A 6 15.81 -25.32 -17.05
CA ARG A 6 14.73 -25.16 -18.05
C ARG A 6 13.47 -25.92 -17.65
N LEU A 7 13.62 -27.18 -17.24
CA LEU A 7 12.50 -27.99 -16.77
C LEU A 7 11.87 -27.39 -15.50
N ALA A 8 12.69 -26.97 -14.52
CA ALA A 8 12.20 -26.37 -13.29
C ALA A 8 11.49 -25.02 -13.52
N PHE A 9 11.99 -24.21 -14.44
CA PHE A 9 11.40 -22.91 -14.82
C PHE A 9 10.11 -23.09 -15.62
N ASN A 10 10.05 -24.04 -16.55
CA ASN A 10 8.82 -24.35 -17.28
C ASN A 10 7.74 -24.87 -16.32
N ALA A 11 8.09 -25.75 -15.39
CA ALA A 11 7.16 -26.22 -14.36
C ALA A 11 6.64 -25.08 -13.46
N TYR A 12 7.46 -24.05 -13.23
CA TYR A 12 7.02 -22.84 -12.51
C TYR A 12 6.00 -22.03 -13.31
N LEU A 13 6.23 -21.82 -14.60
CA LEU A 13 5.29 -21.11 -15.48
C LEU A 13 3.97 -21.89 -15.62
N GLU A 14 4.02 -23.21 -15.77
CA GLU A 14 2.84 -24.07 -15.82
C GLU A 14 2.02 -24.00 -14.53
N ALA A 15 2.68 -23.93 -13.36
CA ALA A 15 1.99 -23.76 -12.09
C ALA A 15 1.26 -22.41 -12.02
N ILE A 16 1.87 -21.33 -12.50
CA ILE A 16 1.22 -20.01 -12.57
C ILE A 16 0.03 -20.04 -13.52
N ALA A 17 0.20 -20.64 -14.71
CA ALA A 17 -0.84 -20.75 -15.72
C ALA A 17 -2.05 -21.53 -15.17
N LYS A 18 -1.80 -22.68 -14.51
CA LYS A 18 -2.82 -23.50 -13.87
C LYS A 18 -3.56 -22.78 -12.75
N LEU A 19 -2.85 -22.01 -11.92
CA LEU A 19 -3.46 -21.25 -10.83
C LEU A 19 -4.42 -20.17 -11.34
N ASN A 20 -4.07 -19.53 -12.46
CA ASN A 20 -4.87 -18.46 -13.07
C ASN A 20 -5.90 -18.97 -14.09
N GLY A 21 -5.94 -20.29 -14.36
CA GLY A 21 -6.83 -20.86 -15.38
C GLY A 21 -6.49 -20.41 -16.81
N VAL A 22 -5.25 -20.01 -17.08
CA VAL A 22 -4.81 -19.51 -18.39
C VAL A 22 -3.94 -20.54 -19.11
N PRO A 23 -3.95 -20.57 -20.46
CA PRO A 23 -3.13 -21.50 -21.23
C PRO A 23 -1.64 -21.14 -21.20
N ASP A 24 -1.31 -19.86 -21.03
CA ASP A 24 0.08 -19.36 -21.05
C ASP A 24 0.24 -18.20 -20.07
N ALA A 25 1.22 -18.32 -19.16
CA ALA A 25 1.56 -17.29 -18.19
C ALA A 25 2.57 -16.25 -18.71
N THR A 26 3.09 -16.42 -19.93
CA THR A 26 4.06 -15.50 -20.55
C THR A 26 3.40 -14.35 -21.31
N VAL A 27 2.11 -14.49 -21.64
CA VAL A 27 1.30 -13.43 -22.27
C VAL A 27 0.57 -12.60 -21.22
N LYS A 28 -0.01 -11.46 -21.63
CA LYS A 28 -0.86 -10.66 -20.73
C LYS A 28 -2.18 -11.40 -20.50
N PHE A 29 -2.56 -11.57 -19.24
CA PHE A 29 -3.85 -12.14 -18.86
C PHE A 29 -4.43 -11.41 -17.65
N ALA A 30 -5.75 -11.49 -17.47
CA ALA A 30 -6.41 -11.02 -16.27
C ALA A 30 -6.29 -12.10 -15.18
N VAL A 31 -5.79 -11.70 -14.02
CA VAL A 31 -5.67 -12.58 -12.84
C VAL A 31 -7.05 -12.74 -12.22
N ASP A 32 -7.43 -13.97 -11.88
CA ASP A 32 -8.67 -14.24 -11.16
C ASP A 32 -8.63 -13.57 -9.77
N PRO A 33 -9.70 -12.89 -9.32
CA PRO A 33 -9.75 -12.23 -8.01
C PRO A 33 -9.35 -13.14 -6.84
N SER A 34 -9.68 -14.43 -6.89
CA SER A 34 -9.32 -15.40 -5.85
C SER A 34 -7.81 -15.68 -5.79
N VAL A 35 -7.13 -15.64 -6.93
CA VAL A 35 -5.67 -15.80 -7.02
C VAL A 35 -4.97 -14.54 -6.56
N GLN A 36 -5.48 -13.37 -6.98
CA GLN A 36 -5.00 -12.07 -6.51
C GLN A 36 -5.08 -11.96 -4.99
N GLN A 37 -6.21 -12.35 -4.39
CA GLN A 37 -6.40 -12.36 -2.94
C GLN A 37 -5.35 -13.23 -2.24
N LYS A 38 -5.08 -14.45 -2.73
CA LYS A 38 -4.05 -15.33 -2.15
C LYS A 38 -2.65 -14.72 -2.21
N ILE A 39 -2.29 -14.08 -3.31
CA ILE A 39 -1.00 -13.40 -3.45
C ILE A 39 -0.93 -12.23 -2.47
N GLU A 40 -2.00 -11.46 -2.34
CA GLU A 40 -2.10 -10.32 -1.44
C GLU A 40 -2.00 -10.76 0.03
N THR A 41 -2.72 -11.81 0.43
CA THR A 41 -2.61 -12.43 1.77
C THR A 41 -1.18 -12.86 2.05
N LYS A 42 -0.55 -13.55 1.10
CA LYS A 42 0.83 -14.01 1.28
C LYS A 42 1.82 -12.85 1.42
N MET A 43 1.59 -11.77 0.67
CA MET A 43 2.41 -10.57 0.76
C MET A 43 2.20 -9.85 2.10
N GLN A 44 0.96 -9.80 2.62
CA GLN A 44 0.68 -9.27 3.97
C GLN A 44 1.37 -10.10 5.05
N GLU A 45 1.28 -11.43 4.98
CA GLU A 45 1.92 -12.34 5.93
C GLU A 45 3.46 -12.23 5.91
N SER A 46 4.03 -11.83 4.77
CA SER A 46 5.49 -11.66 4.63
C SER A 46 6.05 -10.45 5.38
N SER A 47 5.20 -9.53 5.84
CA SER A 47 5.62 -8.30 6.54
C SER A 47 4.76 -8.04 7.78
N THR A 48 5.42 -7.88 8.93
CA THR A 48 4.77 -7.56 10.21
C THR A 48 4.02 -6.23 10.20
N PHE A 49 4.42 -5.29 9.34
CA PHE A 49 3.72 -4.03 9.19
C PHE A 49 2.46 -4.19 8.33
N LEU A 50 2.54 -4.94 7.22
CA LEU A 50 1.41 -5.13 6.33
C LEU A 50 0.27 -5.93 6.99
N SER A 51 0.59 -6.84 7.91
CA SER A 51 -0.41 -7.56 8.69
C SER A 51 -1.16 -6.70 9.72
N ARG A 52 -0.66 -5.49 10.03
CA ARG A 52 -1.28 -4.54 10.97
C ARG A 52 -2.11 -3.46 10.29
N ILE A 53 -2.18 -3.46 8.95
CA ILE A 53 -2.95 -2.49 8.18
C ILE A 53 -4.01 -3.19 7.34
N ASN A 54 -5.05 -2.45 6.98
CA ASN A 54 -6.11 -2.96 6.11
C ASN A 54 -5.72 -2.79 4.64
N VAL A 55 -5.74 -3.87 3.86
CA VAL A 55 -5.66 -3.81 2.40
C VAL A 55 -6.90 -4.45 1.81
N MET A 56 -7.79 -3.60 1.29
CA MET A 56 -9.09 -3.99 0.74
C MET A 56 -9.01 -4.04 -0.78
N PRO A 57 -9.25 -5.19 -1.43
CA PRO A 57 -9.38 -5.24 -2.87
C PRO A 57 -10.65 -4.50 -3.31
N VAL A 58 -10.54 -3.70 -4.37
CA VAL A 58 -11.66 -2.98 -5.00
C VAL A 58 -11.69 -3.30 -6.49
N THR A 59 -12.88 -3.36 -7.06
CA THR A 59 -13.06 -3.56 -8.52
C THR A 59 -12.97 -2.26 -9.29
N GLU A 60 -13.46 -1.18 -8.69
CA GLU A 60 -13.53 0.13 -9.33
C GLU A 60 -12.19 0.85 -9.30
N GLN A 61 -11.86 1.54 -10.40
CA GLN A 61 -10.64 2.35 -10.48
C GLN A 61 -10.74 3.60 -9.60
N GLN A 62 -11.94 4.16 -9.44
CA GLN A 62 -12.19 5.34 -8.64
C GLN A 62 -13.48 5.16 -7.86
N GLY A 63 -13.53 5.73 -6.66
CA GLY A 63 -14.71 5.66 -5.82
C GLY A 63 -14.47 6.40 -4.51
N GLU A 64 -15.40 6.23 -3.59
CA GLU A 64 -15.29 6.78 -2.25
C GLU A 64 -14.61 5.76 -1.34
N LYS A 65 -13.76 6.25 -0.42
CA LYS A 65 -13.15 5.38 0.58
C LYS A 65 -14.27 4.78 1.44
N LEU A 66 -14.23 3.46 1.60
CA LEU A 66 -15.20 2.76 2.46
C LEU A 66 -14.94 3.16 3.92
N GLY A 67 -15.86 3.93 4.51
CA GLY A 67 -15.85 4.26 5.93
C GLY A 67 -16.20 3.02 6.75
N LEU A 68 -15.20 2.32 7.27
CA LEU A 68 -15.41 1.15 8.14
C LEU A 68 -15.77 1.55 9.59
N GLY A 69 -15.83 2.85 9.90
CA GLY A 69 -16.13 3.36 11.24
C GLY A 69 -17.46 4.11 11.28
N ILE A 70 -18.32 3.78 12.26
CA ILE A 70 -19.48 4.59 12.63
C ILE A 70 -18.97 5.75 13.47
N GLY A 71 -18.97 6.95 12.91
CA GLY A 71 -18.31 8.13 13.48
C GLY A 71 -19.12 8.89 14.54
N GLY A 72 -20.42 8.58 14.70
CA GLY A 72 -21.30 9.39 15.53
C GLY A 72 -22.42 8.64 16.26
N PRO A 73 -22.97 9.23 17.34
CA PRO A 73 -24.14 8.70 18.02
C PRO A 73 -25.37 8.79 17.11
N ILE A 74 -25.99 7.64 16.85
CA ILE A 74 -27.22 7.51 16.04
C ILE A 74 -28.52 7.73 16.83
N ALA A 75 -28.40 7.87 18.16
CA ALA A 75 -29.55 8.03 19.03
C ALA A 75 -30.07 9.48 18.97
N SER A 76 -31.35 9.65 18.63
CA SER A 76 -32.05 10.93 18.63
C SER A 76 -33.54 10.73 18.98
N THR A 77 -34.15 11.75 19.58
CA THR A 77 -35.59 11.81 19.85
C THR A 77 -36.21 12.95 19.04
N THR A 78 -37.38 12.72 18.43
CA THR A 78 -38.08 13.73 17.63
C THR A 78 -39.57 13.66 17.93
N ASP A 79 -40.20 14.80 18.21
CA ASP A 79 -41.66 14.87 18.42
C ASP A 79 -42.39 14.82 17.07
N THR A 80 -42.91 13.65 16.74
CA THR A 80 -43.59 13.35 15.46
C THR A 80 -44.95 14.03 15.29
N ARG A 81 -45.39 14.83 16.27
CA ARG A 81 -46.57 15.70 16.14
C ARG A 81 -46.25 17.01 15.41
N VAL A 82 -44.98 17.41 15.39
CA VAL A 82 -44.53 18.70 14.83
C VAL A 82 -43.65 18.51 13.59
N LYS A 83 -42.86 17.44 13.53
CA LYS A 83 -41.95 17.16 12.41
C LYS A 83 -41.71 15.65 12.27
N ASP A 84 -41.53 15.19 11.04
CA ASP A 84 -41.14 13.81 10.74
C ASP A 84 -39.71 13.48 11.23
N ARG A 85 -39.47 12.20 11.51
CA ARG A 85 -38.15 11.72 11.92
C ARG A 85 -37.18 11.82 10.74
N GLU A 86 -36.04 12.44 10.97
CA GLU A 86 -34.93 12.46 10.01
C GLU A 86 -33.88 11.42 10.39
N THR A 87 -33.45 10.63 9.43
CA THR A 87 -32.35 9.67 9.60
C THR A 87 -31.02 10.39 9.40
N ILE A 88 -30.02 10.02 10.20
CA ILE A 88 -28.64 10.47 10.04
C ILE A 88 -27.84 9.29 9.51
N ASP A 89 -27.00 9.52 8.50
CA ASP A 89 -26.03 8.52 8.04
C ASP A 89 -24.85 8.48 9.02
N PRO A 90 -24.62 7.36 9.75
CA PRO A 90 -23.50 7.24 10.68
C PRO A 90 -22.14 7.01 10.02
N THR A 91 -22.13 6.74 8.71
CA THR A 91 -20.94 6.35 7.95
C THR A 91 -20.21 7.53 7.33
N ASP A 92 -20.76 8.74 7.47
CA ASP A 92 -20.23 9.93 6.81
C ASP A 92 -18.88 10.33 7.42
N LEU A 93 -17.83 9.87 6.76
CA LEU A 93 -16.46 10.31 6.93
C LEU A 93 -16.06 10.99 5.63
N ASP A 94 -15.90 12.32 5.71
CA ASP A 94 -15.12 13.20 4.83
C ASP A 94 -14.89 12.63 3.43
N SER A 95 -15.71 13.04 2.43
CA SER A 95 -15.92 12.48 1.07
C SER A 95 -14.64 12.23 0.23
N SER A 96 -13.77 11.41 0.76
CA SER A 96 -12.40 11.24 0.32
C SER A 96 -12.41 10.22 -0.78
N LYS A 97 -12.26 10.70 -2.00
CA LYS A 97 -12.19 9.83 -3.17
C LYS A 97 -10.84 9.12 -3.21
N TYR A 98 -10.84 7.89 -3.71
CA TYR A 98 -9.62 7.19 -4.09
C TYR A 98 -9.53 7.11 -5.61
N PHE A 99 -8.29 7.04 -6.09
CA PHE A 99 -7.98 6.73 -7.49
C PHE A 99 -6.89 5.66 -7.51
N ALA A 100 -7.26 4.45 -7.92
CA ALA A 100 -6.37 3.31 -8.03
C ALA A 100 -5.57 3.41 -9.34
N SER A 101 -4.30 3.79 -9.21
CA SER A 101 -3.37 3.85 -10.34
C SER A 101 -2.55 2.57 -10.46
N GLN A 102 -2.30 2.13 -11.69
CA GLN A 102 -1.43 0.99 -11.94
C GLN A 102 0.03 1.27 -11.54
N THR A 103 0.65 0.28 -10.87
CA THR A 103 2.07 0.19 -10.57
C THR A 103 2.57 -1.18 -11.00
N ASN A 104 3.64 -1.24 -11.80
CA ASN A 104 4.22 -2.48 -12.30
C ASN A 104 5.44 -2.90 -11.48
N PHE A 105 5.62 -4.21 -11.29
CA PHE A 105 6.75 -4.80 -10.56
C PHE A 105 7.50 -5.75 -11.47
N ASP A 106 8.32 -5.19 -12.36
CA ASP A 106 9.08 -5.97 -13.33
C ASP A 106 10.42 -6.40 -12.75
N SER A 107 10.74 -7.69 -12.86
CA SER A 107 12.02 -8.24 -12.43
C SER A 107 12.61 -9.16 -13.50
N HIS A 108 13.93 -9.21 -13.59
CA HIS A 108 14.64 -10.19 -14.40
C HIS A 108 15.70 -10.87 -13.56
N ILE A 109 15.92 -12.16 -13.79
CA ILE A 109 16.93 -12.94 -13.07
C ILE A 109 17.86 -13.57 -14.11
N PRO A 110 19.16 -13.26 -14.07
CA PRO A 110 20.14 -13.85 -14.97
C PRO A 110 20.15 -15.38 -14.89
N TYR A 111 20.37 -16.06 -16.02
CA TYR A 111 20.39 -17.52 -16.08
C TYR A 111 21.38 -18.15 -15.11
N ALA A 112 22.54 -17.54 -14.89
CA ALA A 112 23.52 -18.05 -13.93
C ALA A 112 22.95 -18.15 -12.51
N LYS A 113 22.10 -17.21 -12.08
CA LYS A 113 21.42 -17.25 -10.79
C LYS A 113 20.32 -18.30 -10.75
N LEU A 114 19.53 -18.42 -11.82
CA LEU A 114 18.51 -19.46 -11.93
C LEU A 114 19.14 -20.85 -11.88
N ASP A 115 20.24 -21.07 -12.58
CA ASP A 115 20.99 -22.33 -12.57
C ASP A 115 21.54 -22.64 -11.16
N ALA A 116 22.02 -21.62 -10.45
CA ALA A 116 22.51 -21.78 -9.08
C ALA A 116 21.40 -22.14 -8.08
N TRP A 117 20.16 -21.68 -8.31
CA TRP A 117 19.02 -21.94 -7.43
C TRP A 117 18.25 -23.20 -7.80
N ALA A 118 18.28 -23.63 -9.06
CA ALA A 118 17.57 -24.82 -9.55
C ALA A 118 18.03 -26.13 -8.91
N LYS A 119 19.18 -26.15 -8.22
CA LYS A 119 19.65 -27.30 -7.45
C LYS A 119 18.85 -27.56 -6.17
N PHE A 120 18.12 -26.56 -5.67
CA PHE A 120 17.34 -26.70 -4.45
C PHE A 120 15.94 -27.25 -4.75
N PRO A 121 15.42 -28.19 -3.92
CA PRO A 121 14.10 -28.78 -4.13
C PRO A 121 12.96 -27.76 -3.97
N ASP A 122 13.19 -26.67 -3.24
CA ASP A 122 12.23 -25.59 -2.98
C ASP A 122 12.34 -24.42 -4.00
N PHE A 123 13.02 -24.61 -5.13
CA PHE A 123 13.33 -23.57 -6.13
C PHE A 123 12.15 -22.63 -6.43
N GLN A 124 10.97 -23.18 -6.76
CA GLN A 124 9.80 -22.40 -7.13
C GLN A 124 9.28 -21.53 -5.97
N THR A 125 9.18 -22.13 -4.79
CA THR A 125 8.73 -21.46 -3.56
C THR A 125 9.70 -20.38 -3.15
N ARG A 126 11.00 -20.68 -3.16
CA ARG A 126 12.08 -19.73 -2.84
C ARG A 126 12.07 -18.52 -3.76
N LEU A 127 11.96 -18.75 -5.07
CA LEU A 127 11.90 -17.69 -6.07
C LEU A 127 10.66 -16.80 -5.86
N ARG A 128 9.48 -17.41 -5.76
CA ARG A 128 8.23 -16.69 -5.51
C ARG A 128 8.30 -15.85 -4.25
N ASP A 129 8.75 -16.43 -3.14
CA ASP A 129 8.70 -15.78 -1.84
C ASP A 129 9.68 -14.61 -1.76
N ALA A 130 10.85 -14.71 -2.42
CA ALA A 130 11.79 -13.59 -2.55
C ALA A 130 11.19 -12.42 -3.35
N ILE A 131 10.47 -12.69 -4.44
CA ILE A 131 9.80 -11.65 -5.24
C ILE A 131 8.68 -10.99 -4.44
N VAL A 132 7.81 -11.79 -3.80
CA VAL A 132 6.69 -11.30 -2.99
C VAL A 132 7.18 -10.44 -1.83
N GLN A 133 8.25 -10.86 -1.14
CA GLN A 133 8.85 -10.07 -0.06
C GLN A 133 9.37 -8.72 -0.56
N ARG A 134 9.99 -8.68 -1.75
CA ARG A 134 10.46 -7.41 -2.32
C ARG A 134 9.29 -6.49 -2.66
N MET A 135 8.22 -7.03 -3.26
CA MET A 135 7.01 -6.26 -3.55
C MET A 135 6.38 -5.67 -2.29
N ALA A 136 6.36 -6.42 -1.19
CA ALA A 136 5.89 -5.93 0.12
C ALA A 136 6.71 -4.73 0.59
N LEU A 137 8.05 -4.85 0.56
CA LEU A 137 8.96 -3.77 0.97
C LEU A 137 8.83 -2.54 0.08
N ASP A 138 8.67 -2.73 -1.23
CA ASP A 138 8.46 -1.63 -2.18
C ASP A 138 7.17 -0.87 -1.90
N ARG A 139 6.06 -1.57 -1.62
CA ARG A 139 4.79 -0.93 -1.22
C ARG A 139 4.92 -0.12 0.05
N ILE A 140 5.62 -0.63 1.07
CA ILE A 140 5.89 0.12 2.31
C ILE A 140 6.73 1.37 2.01
N THR A 141 7.80 1.21 1.22
CA THR A 141 8.70 2.31 0.85
C THR A 141 7.92 3.43 0.16
N ILE A 142 7.08 3.10 -0.81
CA ILE A 142 6.20 4.06 -1.52
C ILE A 142 5.17 4.66 -0.56
N GLY A 143 4.56 3.85 0.31
CA GLY A 143 3.55 4.31 1.27
C GLY A 143 4.06 5.43 2.19
N PHE A 144 5.32 5.35 2.64
CA PHE A 144 5.90 6.39 3.49
C PHE A 144 6.56 7.54 2.72
N ASN A 145 7.20 7.27 1.58
CA ASN A 145 8.04 8.27 0.87
C ASN A 145 7.43 8.83 -0.42
N GLY A 146 6.33 8.24 -0.91
CA GLY A 146 5.69 8.63 -2.14
C GLY A 146 5.16 10.07 -2.10
N THR A 147 5.64 10.91 -3.01
CA THR A 147 5.27 12.35 -3.09
C THR A 147 4.46 12.67 -4.33
N LYS A 148 4.67 11.94 -5.42
CA LYS A 148 3.98 12.15 -6.68
C LYS A 148 3.94 10.86 -7.49
N ARG A 149 3.09 10.85 -8.50
CA ARG A 149 3.09 9.81 -9.53
C ARG A 149 3.63 10.40 -10.83
N ALA A 150 4.80 9.94 -11.26
CA ALA A 150 5.34 10.22 -12.59
C ALA A 150 4.83 9.19 -13.61
N ALA A 151 4.70 9.59 -14.88
CA ALA A 151 4.38 8.64 -15.96
C ALA A 151 5.52 7.64 -16.20
N THR A 152 6.76 8.06 -15.95
CA THR A 152 7.96 7.22 -15.99
C THR A 152 8.79 7.56 -14.75
N SER A 153 8.99 6.58 -13.86
CA SER A 153 9.75 6.77 -12.63
C SER A 153 11.25 6.71 -12.88
N ASP A 154 12.02 7.56 -12.21
CA ASP A 154 13.48 7.56 -12.22
C ASP A 154 14.03 7.16 -10.85
N ARG A 155 14.58 5.94 -10.77
CA ARG A 155 15.13 5.38 -9.55
C ARG A 155 16.47 6.02 -9.13
N ALA A 156 17.22 6.62 -10.06
CA ALA A 156 18.47 7.31 -9.72
C ALA A 156 18.17 8.66 -9.05
N ALA A 157 17.18 9.39 -9.56
CA ALA A 157 16.71 10.63 -8.95
C ALA A 157 15.87 10.37 -7.67
N ASN A 158 15.13 9.26 -7.63
CA ASN A 158 14.20 8.92 -6.54
C ASN A 158 14.51 7.53 -5.94
N PRO A 159 15.60 7.39 -5.16
CA PRO A 159 16.03 6.11 -4.61
C PRO A 159 15.04 5.49 -3.61
N LEU A 160 14.17 6.30 -3.01
CA LEU A 160 13.10 5.87 -2.10
C LEU A 160 11.75 5.75 -2.81
N LEU A 161 11.74 5.62 -4.14
CA LEU A 161 10.52 5.44 -4.95
C LEU A 161 9.52 6.60 -4.77
N GLN A 162 10.02 7.82 -4.55
CA GLN A 162 9.20 9.00 -4.23
C GLN A 162 8.27 9.44 -5.37
N ASP A 163 8.55 9.00 -6.60
CA ASP A 163 7.83 9.35 -7.83
C ASP A 163 6.96 8.23 -8.40
N VAL A 164 6.85 7.09 -7.69
CA VAL A 164 6.06 5.94 -8.13
C VAL A 164 4.58 6.14 -7.84
N ASN A 165 4.24 6.60 -6.64
CA ASN A 165 2.86 6.91 -6.26
C ASN A 165 2.80 7.90 -5.10
N ILE A 166 1.59 8.34 -4.75
CA ILE A 166 1.33 9.21 -3.59
C ILE A 166 1.22 8.35 -2.33
N GLY A 167 2.06 8.61 -1.33
CA GLY A 167 2.07 7.94 -0.04
C GLY A 167 1.17 8.60 1.01
N TRP A 168 1.05 7.97 2.18
CA TRP A 168 0.20 8.42 3.30
C TRP A 168 0.56 9.83 3.77
N LEU A 169 1.85 10.11 3.98
CA LEU A 169 2.31 11.41 4.46
C LEU A 169 2.00 12.52 3.47
N GLN A 170 2.18 12.26 2.18
CA GLN A 170 1.85 13.24 1.15
C GLN A 170 0.34 13.46 1.01
N ALA A 171 -0.46 12.40 1.16
CA ALA A 171 -1.92 12.53 1.17
C ALA A 171 -2.39 13.47 2.28
N TYR A 172 -1.84 13.37 3.49
CA TYR A 172 -2.12 14.32 4.58
C TYR A 172 -1.71 15.76 4.24
N ARG A 173 -0.51 15.96 3.68
CA ARG A 173 -0.06 17.31 3.26
C ARG A 173 -1.01 17.95 2.24
N ALA A 174 -1.54 17.17 1.30
CA ALA A 174 -2.39 17.67 0.22
C ALA A 174 -3.87 17.82 0.64
N GLN A 175 -4.42 16.85 1.38
CA GLN A 175 -5.85 16.76 1.67
C GLN A 175 -6.21 17.32 3.06
N ALA A 176 -5.27 17.34 3.99
CA ALA A 176 -5.50 17.73 5.38
C ALA A 176 -4.32 18.54 5.94
N ALA A 177 -3.89 19.59 5.21
CA ALA A 177 -2.72 20.41 5.57
C ALA A 177 -2.80 20.98 7.01
N LYS A 178 -4.01 21.28 7.51
CA LYS A 178 -4.24 21.73 8.88
C LYS A 178 -3.82 20.71 9.96
N ARG A 179 -3.74 19.42 9.60
CA ARG A 179 -3.30 18.32 10.48
C ARG A 179 -1.79 18.04 10.35
N VAL A 180 -1.05 18.90 9.64
CA VAL A 180 0.39 18.77 9.43
C VAL A 180 1.08 20.00 10.00
N MET A 181 1.89 19.81 11.04
CA MET A 181 2.76 20.85 11.58
C MET A 181 4.07 20.88 10.79
N ASP A 182 4.31 21.94 10.02
CA ASP A 182 5.49 22.12 9.16
C ASP A 182 6.43 23.25 9.62
N HIS A 183 6.04 24.00 10.66
CA HIS A 183 6.86 25.06 11.24
C HIS A 183 6.60 25.24 12.75
N GLY A 184 7.62 25.74 13.45
CA GLY A 184 7.51 26.28 14.81
C GLY A 184 7.73 27.79 14.80
N LYS A 185 8.55 28.32 15.72
CA LYS A 185 8.97 29.73 15.75
C LYS A 185 9.74 30.14 14.49
N VAL A 186 10.42 29.20 13.85
CA VAL A 186 11.14 29.40 12.59
C VAL A 186 10.40 28.67 11.46
N ALA A 187 10.19 29.35 10.34
CA ALA A 187 9.55 28.76 9.17
C ALA A 187 10.31 27.51 8.66
N GLY A 188 9.55 26.45 8.34
CA GLY A 188 10.07 25.24 7.69
C GLY A 188 10.79 24.24 8.62
N LYS A 189 10.78 24.46 9.94
CA LYS A 189 11.29 23.46 10.91
C LYS A 189 10.63 23.60 12.28
N VAL A 190 10.55 22.48 12.98
CA VAL A 190 10.22 22.41 14.41
C VAL A 190 11.50 22.03 15.15
N GLN A 191 11.95 22.88 16.07
CA GLN A 191 13.18 22.69 16.83
C GLN A 191 12.89 22.06 18.19
N ILE A 192 13.59 20.99 18.51
CA ILE A 192 13.43 20.26 19.77
C ILE A 192 14.74 20.33 20.55
N GLY A 193 14.67 20.80 21.80
CA GLY A 193 15.81 20.94 22.71
C GLY A 193 15.83 22.30 23.40
N ALA A 194 16.90 22.54 24.16
CA ALA A 194 17.07 23.78 24.91
C ALA A 194 17.01 25.01 23.97
N GLY A 195 16.04 25.91 24.23
CA GLY A 195 15.81 27.11 23.42
C GLY A 195 15.02 26.89 22.12
N GLY A 196 14.55 25.66 21.86
CA GLY A 196 13.72 25.32 20.70
C GLY A 196 12.23 25.68 20.84
N ASP A 197 11.42 25.10 19.96
CA ASP A 197 9.96 25.14 20.01
C ASP A 197 9.42 24.25 21.14
N TYR A 198 10.01 23.06 21.28
CA TYR A 198 9.69 22.11 22.35
C TYR A 198 10.94 21.72 23.13
N ALA A 199 10.79 21.48 24.43
CA ALA A 199 11.91 21.07 25.29
C ALA A 199 12.42 19.65 24.97
N ASN A 200 11.52 18.74 24.59
CA ASN A 200 11.80 17.34 24.25
C ASN A 200 10.73 16.77 23.30
N LEU A 201 10.94 15.53 22.84
CA LEU A 201 10.00 14.84 21.93
C LEU A 201 8.65 14.55 22.59
N ASP A 202 8.62 14.25 23.89
CA ASP A 202 7.39 13.94 24.60
C ASP A 202 6.44 15.14 24.65
N ALA A 203 6.99 16.34 24.88
CA ALA A 203 6.23 17.58 24.86
C ALA A 203 5.62 17.87 23.48
N LEU A 204 6.38 17.61 22.40
CA LEU A 204 5.87 17.75 21.03
C LEU A 204 4.74 16.75 20.74
N VAL A 205 4.91 15.48 21.11
CA VAL A 205 3.89 14.45 20.87
C VAL A 205 2.63 14.73 21.69
N TYR A 206 2.79 15.15 22.95
CA TYR A 206 1.66 15.50 23.80
C TYR A 206 0.86 16.67 23.21
N ASP A 207 1.54 17.72 22.74
CA ASP A 207 0.87 18.84 22.09
C ASP A 207 0.19 18.40 20.79
N ALA A 208 0.88 17.68 19.92
CA ALA A 208 0.35 17.21 18.63
C ALA A 208 -0.90 16.31 18.74
N VAL A 209 -1.08 15.59 19.85
CA VAL A 209 -2.26 14.74 20.09
C VAL A 209 -3.44 15.53 20.67
N ASN A 210 -3.18 16.67 21.32
CA ASN A 210 -4.20 17.49 21.98
C ASN A 210 -4.59 18.76 21.18
N ILE A 211 -3.99 18.98 20.01
CA ILE A 211 -4.35 20.00 19.00
C ILE A 211 -5.59 19.56 18.22
#